data_AF-A0AAW0XQB7-F1
#
_entry.id   AF-A0AAW0XQB7-F1
#
_cell.length_a   1.000
_cell.length_b   1.000
_cell.length_c   1.000
_cell.angle_alpha   90.00
_cell.angle_beta   90.00
_cell.angle_gamma   90.00
#
_symmetry.space_group_name_H-M   'P 1'
#
loop_
_entity.id
_entity.type
_entity.pdbx_description
1 polymer ?
#
loop_
_entity_poly.entity_id
_entity_poly.type
_entity_poly.pdbx_seq_one_letter_code
_entity_poly.pdbx_strand_id
1 'polypeptide(L)'
;MEVATIVSNMNPGINATTDSEEVMLLQQALLWMLYDAGHLAKYPMAIDNLGDLEEMMPTKGRCPATKMYEEAITSAVRYYENQHVYPYTYLGGYCYRNKLYKQALKYWARAASVIRNYNYSRDDEEIYKEFLEIANELIPHIMRVVSSGISARSILKDPECFGYLLEFYDGICEWEEGSATPVLHIGWAKALFNTIAKFDAHVRSHVKISCIDPDSTDISEVQDPPALDKTAAEARTSQDQNGNMASDCINIAEEDIDPSEMMHRWPPVKLASAKMRGLRDLLLADKLNSQAISLQLTAQSQVTMTKKRGVGEVETPHAGRSKRARRE
;
A
#
# COMPACT_ATOMS: atom_id res chain seq x y z
N MET A 1 13.53 -11.67 -19.49
CA MET A 1 13.48 -10.63 -18.44
C MET A 1 14.60 -9.61 -18.62
N GLU A 2 15.85 -10.02 -18.87
CA GLU A 2 16.98 -9.09 -19.08
C GLU A 2 16.71 -8.00 -20.14
N VAL A 3 16.16 -8.37 -21.30
CA VAL A 3 15.76 -7.38 -22.33
C VAL A 3 14.71 -6.41 -21.80
N ALA A 4 13.72 -6.92 -21.04
CA ALA A 4 12.71 -6.05 -20.43
C ALA A 4 13.33 -5.09 -19.42
N THR A 5 14.33 -5.53 -18.65
CA THR A 5 15.08 -4.65 -17.75
C THR A 5 15.79 -3.54 -18.52
N ILE A 6 16.43 -3.84 -19.66
CA ILE A 6 17.08 -2.83 -20.49
C ILE A 6 16.06 -1.81 -20.99
N VAL A 7 14.91 -2.27 -21.50
CA VAL A 7 13.83 -1.39 -21.98
C VAL A 7 13.25 -0.54 -20.85
N SER A 8 12.99 -1.12 -19.68
CA SER A 8 12.46 -0.39 -18.52
C SER A 8 13.44 0.64 -17.96
N ASN A 9 14.75 0.48 -18.19
CA ASN A 9 15.79 1.44 -17.78
C ASN A 9 16.07 2.54 -18.82
N MET A 10 15.33 2.57 -19.94
CA MET A 10 15.40 3.73 -20.84
C MET A 10 14.97 4.98 -20.11
N ASN A 11 15.78 6.04 -20.19
CA ASN A 11 15.53 7.30 -19.52
C ASN A 11 15.17 8.38 -20.56
N PRO A 12 13.91 8.85 -20.61
CA PRO A 12 13.51 9.92 -21.51
C PRO A 12 13.95 11.32 -21.04
N GLY A 13 14.39 11.47 -19.80
CA GLY A 13 14.72 12.77 -19.20
C GLY A 13 15.88 13.49 -19.89
N ILE A 14 15.59 14.64 -20.48
CA ILE A 14 16.60 15.57 -21.06
C ILE A 14 17.13 16.48 -19.96
N ASN A 15 16.23 17.01 -19.11
CA ASN A 15 16.52 17.82 -17.95
C ASN A 15 15.40 17.68 -16.90
N ALA A 16 15.48 18.41 -15.79
CA ALA A 16 14.53 18.31 -14.67
C ALA A 16 13.05 18.58 -14.99
N THR A 17 12.73 19.16 -16.15
CA THR A 17 11.37 19.56 -16.53
C THR A 17 11.02 19.17 -17.97
N THR A 18 11.85 18.37 -18.64
CA THR A 18 11.66 18.07 -20.06
C THR A 18 12.12 16.64 -20.37
N ASP A 19 11.20 15.89 -20.99
CA ASP A 19 11.41 14.53 -21.46
C ASP A 19 11.41 14.48 -23.01
N SER A 20 12.14 13.52 -23.58
CA SER A 20 12.10 13.21 -25.01
C SER A 20 10.89 12.34 -25.32
N GLU A 21 9.96 12.90 -26.09
CA GLU A 21 8.77 12.20 -26.58
C GLU A 21 9.14 10.95 -27.40
N GLU A 22 10.19 11.04 -28.22
CA GLU A 22 10.63 9.93 -29.07
C GLU A 22 11.15 8.73 -28.25
N VAL A 23 11.87 9.01 -27.15
CA VAL A 23 12.36 7.96 -26.25
C VAL A 23 11.20 7.32 -25.48
N MET A 24 10.22 8.12 -25.03
CA MET A 24 9.01 7.60 -24.38
C MET A 24 8.21 6.69 -25.31
N LEU A 25 7.96 7.15 -26.55
CA LEU A 25 7.25 6.37 -27.57
C LEU A 25 7.98 5.06 -27.91
N LEU A 26 9.31 5.11 -28.03
CA LEU A 26 10.12 3.92 -28.26
C LEU A 26 10.03 2.94 -27.08
N GLN A 27 10.15 3.43 -25.84
CA GLN A 27 10.05 2.62 -24.64
C GLN A 27 8.67 1.96 -24.53
N GLN A 28 7.60 2.72 -24.74
CA GLN A 28 6.22 2.24 -24.73
C GLN A 28 5.98 1.15 -25.78
N ALA A 29 6.43 1.36 -27.03
CA ALA A 29 6.28 0.38 -28.10
C ALA A 29 7.04 -0.92 -27.81
N LEU A 30 8.25 -0.83 -27.25
CA LEU A 30 9.04 -2.01 -26.87
C LEU A 30 8.43 -2.75 -25.67
N LEU A 31 7.92 -2.05 -24.67
CA LEU A 31 7.21 -2.66 -23.54
C LEU A 31 5.94 -3.37 -23.99
N TRP A 32 5.18 -2.80 -24.94
CA TRP A 32 4.04 -3.49 -25.54
C TRP A 32 4.42 -4.78 -26.26
N MET A 33 5.50 -4.76 -27.05
CA MET A 33 6.00 -5.95 -27.73
C MET A 33 6.37 -7.05 -26.72
N LEU A 34 7.03 -6.68 -25.62
CA LEU A 34 7.39 -7.60 -24.54
C LEU A 34 6.17 -8.10 -23.78
N TYR A 35 5.17 -7.25 -23.57
CA TYR A 35 3.90 -7.58 -22.92
C TYR A 35 3.13 -8.60 -23.75
N ASP A 36 2.95 -8.36 -25.05
CA ASP A 36 2.23 -9.25 -25.97
C ASP A 36 2.92 -10.62 -26.11
N ALA A 37 4.25 -10.64 -26.05
CA ALA A 37 5.04 -11.86 -26.04
C ALA A 37 5.02 -12.59 -24.67
N GLY A 38 4.33 -12.06 -23.66
CA GLY A 38 4.23 -12.64 -22.31
C GLY A 38 5.51 -12.50 -21.48
N HIS A 39 6.49 -11.70 -21.93
CA HIS A 39 7.79 -11.55 -21.25
C HIS A 39 7.75 -10.65 -20.02
N LEU A 40 6.68 -9.84 -19.86
CA LEU A 40 6.47 -9.01 -18.67
C LEU A 40 5.68 -9.72 -17.56
N ALA A 41 5.12 -10.91 -17.79
CA ALA A 41 4.20 -11.57 -16.85
C ALA A 41 4.78 -11.80 -15.45
N LYS A 42 6.11 -11.90 -15.33
CA LYS A 42 6.85 -12.03 -14.06
C LYS A 42 7.70 -10.79 -13.77
N TYR A 43 7.30 -9.61 -14.23
CA TYR A 43 8.06 -8.39 -13.98
C TYR A 43 7.12 -7.25 -13.61
N PRO A 44 6.63 -7.20 -12.35
CA PRO A 44 5.65 -6.22 -11.89
C PRO A 44 6.03 -4.77 -12.23
N MET A 45 7.24 -4.33 -11.89
CA MET A 45 7.68 -2.95 -12.14
C MET A 45 7.75 -2.58 -13.63
N ALA A 46 8.00 -3.54 -14.52
CA ALA A 46 7.98 -3.27 -15.96
C ALA A 46 6.54 -3.13 -16.49
N ILE A 47 5.59 -3.85 -15.88
CA ILE A 47 4.16 -3.67 -16.16
C ILE A 47 3.69 -2.30 -15.62
N ASP A 48 4.09 -1.93 -14.41
CA ASP A 48 3.79 -0.60 -13.84
C ASP A 48 4.35 0.54 -14.72
N ASN A 49 5.59 0.41 -15.20
CA ASN A 49 6.20 1.38 -16.13
C ASN A 49 5.39 1.52 -17.43
N LEU A 50 4.90 0.40 -18.00
CA LEU A 50 3.98 0.45 -19.14
C LEU A 50 2.67 1.16 -18.78
N GLY A 51 2.17 0.96 -17.56
CA GLY A 51 1.01 1.66 -17.01
C GLY A 51 1.18 3.18 -16.98
N ASP A 52 2.32 3.68 -16.48
CA ASP A 52 2.61 5.13 -16.45
C ASP A 52 2.68 5.72 -17.86
N LEU A 53 3.33 5.02 -18.81
CA LEU A 53 3.42 5.47 -20.20
C LEU A 53 2.05 5.53 -20.87
N GLU A 54 1.19 4.54 -20.63
CA GLU A 54 -0.19 4.53 -21.13
C GLU A 54 -1.10 5.56 -20.46
N GLU A 55 -0.84 5.92 -19.19
CA GLU A 55 -1.55 7.02 -18.53
C GLU A 55 -1.17 8.37 -19.17
N MET A 56 0.11 8.57 -19.46
CA MET A 56 0.59 9.81 -20.09
C MET A 56 0.13 9.93 -21.54
N MET A 57 0.26 8.85 -22.32
CA MET A 57 -0.09 8.83 -23.74
C MET A 57 -0.76 7.49 -24.12
N PRO A 58 -2.10 7.41 -24.03
CA PRO A 58 -2.83 6.19 -24.34
C PRO A 58 -2.63 5.73 -25.80
N THR A 59 -2.29 4.47 -25.98
CA THR A 59 -2.14 3.87 -27.32
C THR A 59 -3.50 3.42 -27.85
N LYS A 60 -3.88 3.86 -29.06
CA LYS A 60 -5.16 3.50 -29.66
C LYS A 60 -5.31 1.97 -29.82
N GLY A 61 -6.38 1.42 -29.26
CA GLY A 61 -6.70 -0.01 -29.34
C GLY A 61 -6.00 -0.88 -28.28
N ARG A 62 -5.20 -0.28 -27.39
CA ARG A 62 -4.65 -0.95 -26.21
C ARG A 62 -5.58 -0.82 -25.01
N CYS A 63 -5.35 -1.66 -24.00
CA CYS A 63 -6.12 -1.60 -22.76
C CYS A 63 -5.73 -0.37 -21.91
N PRO A 64 -6.63 0.11 -21.03
CA PRO A 64 -6.34 1.26 -20.19
C PRO A 64 -5.22 0.96 -19.18
N ALA A 65 -4.48 2.01 -18.79
CA ALA A 65 -3.38 1.96 -17.82
C ALA A 65 -3.74 1.24 -16.50
N THR A 66 -4.98 1.37 -16.03
CA THR A 66 -5.48 0.69 -14.82
C THR A 66 -5.25 -0.82 -14.85
N LYS A 67 -5.43 -1.44 -16.01
CA LYS A 67 -5.24 -2.88 -16.19
C LYS A 67 -3.79 -3.30 -15.94
N MET A 68 -2.82 -2.47 -16.33
CA MET A 68 -1.40 -2.75 -16.12
C MET A 68 -1.08 -2.76 -14.63
N TYR A 69 -1.47 -1.73 -13.90
CA TYR A 69 -1.25 -1.65 -12.47
C TYR A 69 -1.90 -2.83 -11.71
N GLU A 70 -3.12 -3.23 -12.08
CA GLU A 70 -3.78 -4.41 -11.51
C GLU A 70 -3.05 -5.72 -11.85
N GLU A 71 -2.52 -5.85 -13.06
CA GLU A 71 -1.72 -6.99 -13.49
C GLU A 71 -0.34 -7.04 -12.81
N ALA A 72 0.27 -5.89 -12.52
CA ALA A 72 1.52 -5.80 -11.77
C ALA A 72 1.33 -6.34 -10.34
N ILE A 73 0.25 -5.96 -9.67
CA ILE A 73 -0.14 -6.53 -8.37
C ILE A 73 -0.37 -8.04 -8.50
N THR A 74 -1.13 -8.47 -9.52
CA THR A 74 -1.39 -9.90 -9.76
C THR A 74 -0.10 -10.69 -9.98
N SER A 75 0.87 -10.11 -10.69
CA SER A 75 2.20 -10.69 -10.89
C SER A 75 2.96 -10.81 -9.58
N ALA A 76 2.95 -9.76 -8.74
CA ALA A 76 3.57 -9.76 -7.41
C ALA A 76 2.97 -10.85 -6.50
N VAL A 77 1.64 -10.96 -6.44
CA VAL A 77 0.97 -12.00 -5.64
C VAL A 77 1.32 -13.40 -6.16
N ARG A 78 1.24 -13.59 -7.48
CA ARG A 78 1.35 -14.93 -8.08
C ARG A 78 2.76 -15.48 -8.09
N TYR A 79 3.77 -14.64 -8.28
CA TYR A 79 5.14 -15.10 -8.50
C TYR A 79 6.12 -14.71 -7.40
N TYR A 80 5.72 -13.81 -6.50
CA TYR A 80 6.60 -13.22 -5.49
C TYR A 80 5.96 -13.20 -4.10
N GLU A 81 5.00 -14.09 -3.82
CA GLU A 81 4.36 -14.22 -2.49
C GLU A 81 3.82 -12.89 -1.92
N ASN A 82 3.42 -11.98 -2.82
CA ASN A 82 2.99 -10.63 -2.48
C ASN A 82 4.01 -9.79 -1.67
N GLN A 83 5.30 -9.97 -1.96
CA GLN A 83 6.41 -9.31 -1.29
C GLN A 83 6.91 -8.03 -2.01
N HIS A 84 6.13 -7.49 -2.95
CA HIS A 84 6.50 -6.25 -3.65
C HIS A 84 5.57 -5.11 -3.25
N VAL A 85 6.17 -3.99 -2.81
CA VAL A 85 5.43 -2.81 -2.35
C VAL A 85 5.03 -1.88 -3.50
N TYR A 86 5.95 -1.68 -4.46
CA TYR A 86 5.77 -0.73 -5.56
C TYR A 86 4.46 -0.90 -6.36
N PRO A 87 4.02 -2.10 -6.77
CA PRO A 87 2.77 -2.23 -7.54
C PRO A 87 1.55 -1.58 -6.85
N TYR A 88 1.54 -1.56 -5.51
CA TYR A 88 0.50 -0.88 -4.74
C TYR A 88 0.69 0.64 -4.69
N THR A 89 1.93 1.13 -4.57
CA THR A 89 2.19 2.59 -4.56
C THR A 89 1.97 3.20 -5.94
N TYR A 90 2.31 2.52 -7.02
CA TYR A 90 2.02 2.95 -8.40
C TYR A 90 0.52 3.11 -8.64
N LEU A 91 -0.28 2.08 -8.31
CA LEU A 91 -1.74 2.17 -8.44
C LEU A 91 -2.35 3.24 -7.50
N GLY A 92 -1.82 3.37 -6.28
CA GLY A 92 -2.19 4.44 -5.36
C GLY A 92 -1.91 5.84 -5.93
N GLY A 93 -0.75 6.00 -6.58
CA GLY A 93 -0.34 7.22 -7.28
C GLY A 93 -1.25 7.55 -8.47
N TYR A 94 -1.55 6.56 -9.31
CA TYR A 94 -2.55 6.70 -10.39
C TYR A 94 -3.90 7.18 -9.85
N CYS A 95 -4.42 6.52 -8.81
CA CYS A 95 -5.68 6.91 -8.19
C CYS A 95 -5.64 8.33 -7.63
N TYR A 96 -4.52 8.73 -7.02
CA TYR A 96 -4.33 10.08 -6.50
C TYR A 96 -4.37 11.14 -7.62
N ARG A 97 -3.60 10.94 -8.71
CA ARG A 97 -3.57 11.85 -9.87
C ARG A 97 -4.95 12.02 -10.51
N ASN A 98 -5.73 10.94 -10.55
CA ASN A 98 -7.08 10.91 -11.11
C ASN A 98 -8.19 11.28 -10.09
N LYS A 99 -7.83 11.81 -8.91
CA LYS A 99 -8.76 12.25 -7.84
C LYS A 99 -9.64 11.13 -7.27
N LEU A 100 -9.26 9.88 -7.46
CA LEU A 100 -9.90 8.69 -6.89
C LEU A 100 -9.38 8.46 -5.45
N TYR A 101 -9.60 9.43 -4.57
CA TYR A 101 -8.92 9.49 -3.27
C TYR A 101 -9.21 8.32 -2.34
N LYS A 102 -10.44 7.78 -2.35
CA LYS A 102 -10.77 6.57 -1.58
C LYS A 102 -9.92 5.38 -2.01
N GLN A 103 -9.77 5.18 -3.32
CA GLN A 103 -8.95 4.10 -3.88
C GLN A 103 -7.45 4.34 -3.62
N ALA A 104 -6.98 5.60 -3.67
CA ALA A 104 -5.61 5.94 -3.31
C ALA A 104 -5.29 5.52 -1.86
N LEU A 105 -6.14 5.89 -0.90
CA LEU A 105 -5.98 5.47 0.50
C LEU A 105 -5.98 3.95 0.66
N LYS A 106 -6.88 3.25 -0.03
CA LYS A 106 -6.95 1.78 -0.04
C LYS A 106 -5.65 1.13 -0.53
N TYR A 107 -5.10 1.59 -1.65
CA TYR A 107 -3.89 0.99 -2.22
C TYR A 107 -2.64 1.34 -1.40
N TRP A 108 -2.55 2.53 -0.82
CA TRP A 108 -1.49 2.84 0.14
C TRP A 108 -1.58 2.02 1.42
N ALA A 109 -2.79 1.77 1.95
CA ALA A 109 -2.98 0.84 3.06
C ALA A 109 -2.53 -0.59 2.71
N ARG A 110 -2.79 -1.05 1.48
CA ARG A 110 -2.28 -2.34 0.99
C ARG A 110 -0.75 -2.35 0.85
N ALA A 111 -0.14 -1.26 0.38
CA ALA A 111 1.32 -1.12 0.36
C ALA A 111 1.91 -1.25 1.78
N ALA A 112 1.29 -0.59 2.76
CA ALA A 112 1.69 -0.70 4.17
C ALA A 112 1.48 -2.12 4.73
N SER A 113 0.43 -2.82 4.29
CA SER A 113 0.21 -4.22 4.64
C SER A 113 1.26 -5.18 4.08
N VAL A 114 2.00 -4.79 3.04
CA VAL A 114 3.13 -5.58 2.53
C VAL A 114 4.40 -5.22 3.30
N ILE A 115 4.70 -3.92 3.48
CA ILE A 115 5.95 -3.47 4.11
C ILE A 115 6.08 -3.91 5.59
N ARG A 116 4.97 -4.10 6.30
CA ARG A 116 4.97 -4.63 7.68
C ARG A 116 5.66 -5.98 7.86
N ASN A 117 5.81 -6.77 6.80
CA ASN A 117 6.47 -8.08 6.86
C ASN A 117 8.00 -7.97 6.76
N TYR A 118 8.54 -6.76 6.75
CA TYR A 118 9.97 -6.48 6.64
C TYR A 118 10.51 -5.85 7.92
N ASN A 119 11.83 -5.88 8.08
CA ASN A 119 12.53 -5.05 9.04
C ASN A 119 13.24 -3.93 8.28
N TYR A 120 12.94 -2.69 8.62
CA TYR A 120 13.61 -1.51 8.09
C TYR A 120 15.12 -1.53 8.40
N SER A 121 15.91 -1.25 7.35
CA SER A 121 17.34 -1.01 7.41
C SER A 121 17.70 0.32 6.73
N ARG A 122 18.94 0.79 6.94
CA ARG A 122 19.41 2.04 6.29
C ARG A 122 19.53 1.92 4.77
N ASP A 123 19.59 0.71 4.24
CA ASP A 123 19.66 0.47 2.80
C ASP A 123 18.27 0.60 2.13
N ASP A 124 17.20 0.70 2.92
CA ASP A 124 15.80 0.84 2.47
C ASP A 124 15.35 2.31 2.39
N GLU A 125 16.30 3.25 2.22
CA GLU A 125 16.03 4.69 2.25
C GLU A 125 15.01 5.12 1.17
N GLU A 126 15.04 4.50 -0.01
CA GLU A 126 14.14 4.86 -1.11
C GLU A 126 12.68 4.53 -0.78
N ILE A 127 12.39 3.31 -0.31
CA ILE A 127 11.03 2.97 0.08
C ILE A 127 10.57 3.74 1.33
N TYR A 128 11.48 4.10 2.22
CA TYR A 128 11.18 5.01 3.33
C TYR A 128 10.73 6.39 2.82
N LYS A 129 11.43 6.98 1.85
CA LYS A 129 11.06 8.27 1.24
C LYS A 129 9.67 8.22 0.59
N GLU A 130 9.35 7.13 -0.11
CA GLU A 130 8.03 6.93 -0.71
C GLU A 130 6.91 7.00 0.33
N PHE A 131 7.00 6.21 1.41
CA PHE A 131 6.01 6.25 2.48
C PHE A 131 5.98 7.60 3.21
N LEU A 132 7.14 8.25 3.36
CA LEU A 132 7.24 9.56 3.98
C LEU A 132 6.52 10.63 3.15
N GLU A 133 6.68 10.63 1.83
CA GLU A 133 5.97 11.53 0.90
C GLU A 133 4.46 11.29 0.95
N ILE A 134 4.03 10.02 0.86
CA ILE A 134 2.61 9.65 0.94
C ILE A 134 2.00 10.19 2.25
N ALA A 135 2.66 9.97 3.39
CA ALA A 135 2.14 10.32 4.70
C ALA A 135 2.16 11.83 4.99
N ASN A 136 3.21 12.54 4.58
CA ASN A 136 3.45 13.94 4.96
C ASN A 136 3.04 14.95 3.89
N GLU A 137 2.91 14.53 2.62
CA GLU A 137 2.58 15.42 1.51
C GLU A 137 1.26 15.03 0.83
N LEU A 138 1.16 13.80 0.30
CA LEU A 138 0.03 13.41 -0.55
C LEU A 138 -1.27 13.29 0.25
N ILE A 139 -1.28 12.53 1.35
CA ILE A 139 -2.47 12.38 2.20
C ILE A 139 -2.93 13.74 2.76
N PRO A 140 -2.05 14.58 3.36
CA PRO A 140 -2.43 15.92 3.81
C PRO A 140 -2.96 16.82 2.67
N HIS A 141 -2.43 16.69 1.45
CA HIS A 141 -2.97 17.38 0.30
C HIS A 141 -4.39 16.93 -0.02
N ILE A 142 -4.66 15.61 -0.08
CA ILE A 142 -6.02 15.07 -0.24
C ILE A 142 -6.93 15.69 0.79
N MET A 143 -6.56 15.64 2.08
CA MET A 143 -7.38 16.16 3.19
C MET A 143 -7.74 17.64 2.99
N ARG A 144 -6.80 18.46 2.50
CA ARG A 144 -7.04 19.87 2.20
C ARG A 144 -8.06 20.04 1.07
N VAL A 145 -7.87 19.33 -0.04
CA VAL A 145 -8.76 19.41 -1.22
C VAL A 145 -10.19 18.98 -0.87
N VAL A 146 -10.34 17.88 -0.13
CA VAL A 146 -11.68 17.35 0.22
C VAL A 146 -12.36 18.14 1.33
N SER A 147 -11.60 18.85 2.18
CA SER A 147 -12.15 19.76 3.20
C SER A 147 -12.73 21.04 2.59
N SER A 148 -12.19 21.50 1.46
CA SER A 148 -12.67 22.69 0.75
C SER A 148 -13.93 22.44 -0.07
N GLY A 149 -14.25 21.18 -0.39
CA GLY A 149 -15.45 20.81 -1.13
C GLY A 149 -16.65 20.59 -0.21
N ILE A 150 -17.76 21.30 -0.45
CA ILE A 150 -19.05 21.04 0.19
C ILE A 150 -19.70 19.84 -0.53
N SER A 151 -19.15 18.64 -0.35
CA SER A 151 -19.74 17.41 -0.88
C SER A 151 -20.32 16.56 0.25
N ALA A 152 -21.58 16.13 0.08
CA ALA A 152 -22.20 15.13 0.95
C ALA A 152 -21.48 13.78 0.89
N ARG A 153 -20.77 13.50 -0.22
CA ARG A 153 -20.00 12.27 -0.47
C ARG A 153 -18.48 12.48 -0.30
N SER A 154 -18.08 13.35 0.63
CA SER A 154 -16.65 13.54 0.95
C SER A 154 -16.08 12.28 1.60
N ILE A 155 -14.84 11.92 1.25
CA ILE A 155 -14.11 10.81 1.90
C ILE A 155 -13.97 11.01 3.41
N LEU A 156 -14.07 12.25 3.91
CA LEU A 156 -14.01 12.58 5.34
C LEU A 156 -15.25 12.12 6.11
N LYS A 157 -16.34 11.83 5.39
CA LYS A 157 -17.60 11.32 5.95
C LYS A 157 -17.72 9.80 5.84
N ASP A 158 -16.75 9.16 5.18
CA ASP A 158 -16.73 7.71 4.95
C ASP A 158 -15.84 7.02 6.00
N PRO A 159 -16.41 6.21 6.91
CA PRO A 159 -15.63 5.46 7.90
C PRO A 159 -14.62 4.50 7.27
N GLU A 160 -14.88 4.01 6.04
CA GLU A 160 -13.96 3.12 5.33
C GLU A 160 -12.64 3.84 4.99
N CYS A 161 -12.73 5.09 4.57
CA CYS A 161 -11.55 5.92 4.29
C CYS A 161 -10.73 6.19 5.56
N PHE A 162 -11.40 6.35 6.70
CA PHE A 162 -10.71 6.42 8.00
C PHE A 162 -10.04 5.07 8.34
N GLY A 163 -10.71 3.94 8.06
CA GLY A 163 -10.14 2.60 8.23
C GLY A 163 -8.86 2.38 7.43
N TYR A 164 -8.85 2.73 6.13
CA TYR A 164 -7.63 2.65 5.31
C TYR A 164 -6.49 3.50 5.85
N LEU A 165 -6.80 4.69 6.40
CA LEU A 165 -5.79 5.52 7.04
C LEU A 165 -5.18 4.82 8.27
N LEU A 166 -6.00 4.17 9.09
CA LEU A 166 -5.52 3.41 10.25
C LEU A 166 -4.65 2.23 9.83
N GLU A 167 -5.06 1.45 8.82
CA GLU A 167 -4.30 0.33 8.28
C GLU A 167 -2.96 0.77 7.68
N PHE A 168 -2.93 1.92 7.00
CA PHE A 168 -1.70 2.51 6.48
C PHE A 168 -0.69 2.79 7.59
N TYR A 169 -1.10 3.47 8.67
CA TYR A 169 -0.19 3.76 9.78
C TYR A 169 0.15 2.52 10.62
N ASP A 170 -0.76 1.54 10.72
CA ASP A 170 -0.51 0.27 11.39
C ASP A 170 0.60 -0.52 10.71
N GLY A 171 0.56 -0.64 9.37
CA GLY A 171 1.61 -1.33 8.63
C GLY A 171 2.98 -0.67 8.78
N ILE A 172 3.04 0.67 8.84
CA ILE A 172 4.31 1.39 9.05
C ILE A 172 4.80 1.28 10.50
N CYS A 173 3.90 1.27 11.47
CA CYS A 173 4.26 1.00 12.86
C CYS A 173 4.82 -0.42 13.02
N GLU A 174 4.20 -1.41 12.39
CA GLU A 174 4.65 -2.80 12.43
C GLU A 174 5.98 -3.00 11.68
N TRP A 175 6.20 -2.28 10.56
CA TRP A 175 7.49 -2.25 9.86
C TRP A 175 8.64 -1.76 10.74
N GLU A 176 8.37 -0.93 11.75
CA GLU A 176 9.38 -0.51 12.72
C GLU A 176 9.67 -1.59 13.79
N GLU A 177 8.73 -2.49 14.06
CA GLU A 177 8.87 -3.49 15.10
C GLU A 177 9.92 -4.54 14.71
N GLY A 178 10.95 -4.72 15.55
CA GLY A 178 12.08 -5.61 15.22
C GLY A 178 13.13 -5.00 14.30
N SER A 179 12.91 -3.78 13.79
CA SER A 179 13.86 -3.05 12.97
C SER A 179 15.03 -2.50 13.79
N ALA A 180 16.22 -2.50 13.18
CA ALA A 180 17.45 -2.03 13.85
C ALA A 180 17.48 -0.50 13.99
N THR A 181 16.77 0.20 13.10
CA THR A 181 16.64 1.66 13.09
C THR A 181 15.18 2.06 13.22
N PRO A 182 14.86 3.13 13.96
CA PRO A 182 13.50 3.64 14.02
C PRO A 182 13.05 4.21 12.67
N VAL A 183 11.78 4.04 12.35
CA VAL A 183 11.08 4.58 11.18
C VAL A 183 10.32 5.85 11.59
N LEU A 184 9.61 5.80 12.71
CA LEU A 184 8.68 6.83 13.13
C LEU A 184 9.36 7.89 13.99
N HIS A 185 9.15 9.15 13.61
CA HIS A 185 9.62 10.32 14.34
C HIS A 185 8.51 11.37 14.48
N ILE A 186 8.80 12.52 15.09
CA ILE A 186 7.80 13.57 15.38
C ILE A 186 7.08 14.12 14.13
N GLY A 187 7.67 13.97 12.93
CA GLY A 187 7.05 14.38 11.67
C GLY A 187 5.82 13.53 11.37
N TRP A 188 5.99 12.20 11.43
CA TRP A 188 4.91 11.22 11.29
C TRP A 188 3.75 11.47 12.27
N ALA A 189 4.08 11.73 13.54
CA ALA A 189 3.06 12.01 14.55
C ALA A 189 2.22 13.26 14.24
N LYS A 190 2.87 14.33 13.77
CA LYS A 190 2.19 15.56 13.35
C LYS A 190 1.31 15.30 12.12
N ALA A 191 1.80 14.59 11.12
CA ALA A 191 1.03 14.25 9.92
C ALA A 191 -0.18 13.37 10.24
N LEU A 192 0.00 12.33 11.06
CA LEU A 192 -1.07 11.47 11.55
C LEU A 192 -2.16 12.29 12.24
N PHE A 193 -1.78 13.06 13.27
CA PHE A 193 -2.72 13.86 14.04
C PHE A 193 -3.49 14.85 13.16
N ASN A 194 -2.78 15.59 12.30
CA ASN A 194 -3.39 16.58 11.41
C ASN A 194 -4.37 15.96 10.43
N THR A 195 -4.13 14.72 9.99
CA THR A 195 -4.99 13.99 9.06
C THR A 195 -6.21 13.43 9.80
N ILE A 196 -6.02 12.76 10.93
CA ILE A 196 -7.12 12.20 11.73
C ILE A 196 -8.08 13.28 12.24
N ALA A 197 -7.55 14.45 12.61
CA ALA A 197 -8.36 15.59 13.05
C ALA A 197 -9.31 16.14 11.98
N LYS A 198 -9.18 15.71 10.71
CA LYS A 198 -10.12 16.07 9.62
C LYS A 198 -11.34 15.18 9.56
N PHE A 199 -11.30 14.01 10.21
CA PHE A 199 -12.45 13.13 10.34
C PHE A 199 -13.21 13.49 11.61
N ASP A 200 -14.49 13.82 11.45
CA ASP A 200 -15.38 14.11 12.57
C ASP A 200 -15.42 12.95 13.55
N ALA A 201 -15.56 13.24 14.85
CA ALA A 201 -15.65 12.23 15.90
C ALA A 201 -16.72 11.17 15.61
N HIS A 202 -17.85 11.61 15.06
CA HIS A 202 -18.92 10.71 14.61
C HIS A 202 -18.40 9.72 13.58
N VAL A 203 -17.71 10.15 12.52
CA VAL A 203 -17.19 9.23 11.49
C VAL A 203 -16.17 8.25 12.07
N ARG A 204 -15.26 8.75 12.93
CA ARG A 204 -14.23 7.93 13.56
C ARG A 204 -14.83 6.82 14.41
N SER A 205 -15.87 7.11 15.21
CA SER A 205 -16.48 6.13 16.11
C SER A 205 -17.23 4.99 15.40
N HIS A 206 -17.54 5.11 14.10
CA HIS A 206 -18.16 4.04 13.31
C HIS A 206 -17.17 2.96 12.86
N VAL A 207 -15.87 3.22 12.96
CA VAL A 207 -14.86 2.21 12.60
C VAL A 207 -14.72 1.17 13.70
N LYS A 208 -15.06 -0.07 13.36
CA LYS A 208 -14.85 -1.22 14.25
C LYS A 208 -13.39 -1.64 14.20
N ILE A 209 -12.70 -1.52 15.33
CA ILE A 209 -11.30 -1.90 15.49
C ILE A 209 -11.20 -3.20 16.29
N SER A 210 -10.57 -4.21 15.70
CA SER A 210 -10.11 -5.44 16.34
C SER A 210 -8.60 -5.43 16.49
N CYS A 211 -8.09 -5.82 17.66
CA CYS A 211 -6.66 -5.92 17.92
C CYS A 211 -6.25 -7.39 17.79
N ILE A 212 -5.19 -7.66 17.02
CA ILE A 212 -4.61 -9.00 16.96
C ILE A 212 -3.61 -9.10 18.10
N ASP A 213 -3.82 -10.05 19.02
CA ASP A 213 -2.82 -10.34 20.06
C ASP A 213 -1.81 -11.37 19.52
N PRO A 214 -0.50 -11.15 19.69
CA PRO A 214 0.53 -12.06 19.19
C PRO A 214 0.50 -13.45 19.86
N ASP A 215 -0.12 -13.55 21.04
CA ASP A 215 -0.26 -14.81 21.79
C ASP A 215 -1.60 -15.53 21.57
N SER A 216 -2.55 -14.93 20.84
CA SER A 216 -3.79 -15.61 20.48
C SER A 216 -3.55 -16.46 19.24
N THR A 217 -3.42 -17.78 19.42
CA THR A 217 -3.63 -18.77 18.34
C THR A 217 -5.11 -18.79 17.94
N ASP A 218 -5.62 -17.69 17.41
CA ASP A 218 -6.84 -17.70 16.62
C ASP A 218 -6.41 -17.91 15.16
N ILE A 219 -6.40 -19.19 14.79
CA ILE A 219 -6.39 -19.65 13.41
C ILE A 219 -7.76 -19.28 12.82
N SER A 220 -8.04 -17.99 12.69
CA SER A 220 -9.12 -17.54 11.81
C SER A 220 -8.62 -17.82 10.40
N GLU A 221 -9.26 -18.81 9.76
CA GLU A 221 -9.05 -19.22 8.39
C GLU A 221 -8.73 -17.99 7.54
N VAL A 222 -7.53 -18.00 6.93
CA VAL A 222 -7.24 -17.12 5.81
C VAL A 222 -8.30 -17.46 4.77
N GLN A 223 -9.37 -16.67 4.69
CA GLN A 223 -10.24 -16.73 3.54
C GLN A 223 -9.35 -16.35 2.35
N ASP A 224 -9.09 -17.36 1.52
CA ASP A 224 -8.44 -17.19 0.23
C ASP A 224 -9.00 -15.95 -0.47
N PRO A 225 -8.18 -15.18 -1.19
CA PRO A 225 -8.70 -14.15 -2.08
C PRO A 225 -9.74 -14.82 -3.00
N PRO A 226 -10.89 -14.18 -3.29
CA PRO A 226 -11.89 -14.77 -4.15
C PRO A 226 -11.21 -15.12 -5.47
N ALA A 227 -11.21 -16.42 -5.78
CA ALA A 227 -10.75 -16.93 -7.05
C ALA A 227 -11.43 -16.14 -8.16
N LEU A 228 -10.63 -15.51 -9.03
CA LEU A 228 -11.12 -14.95 -10.28
C LEU A 228 -11.79 -16.08 -11.07
N ASP A 229 -13.11 -16.01 -11.12
CA ASP A 229 -13.96 -17.08 -11.62
C ASP A 229 -13.66 -17.35 -13.09
N LYS A 230 -13.22 -18.57 -13.37
CA LYS A 230 -13.06 -19.09 -14.72
C LYS A 230 -14.35 -19.78 -15.13
N THR A 231 -15.21 -19.05 -15.81
CA THR A 231 -16.24 -19.61 -16.70
C THR A 231 -16.27 -18.76 -17.95
N ALA A 232 -15.52 -19.19 -18.98
CA ALA A 232 -16.05 -19.93 -20.13
C ALA A 232 -16.95 -19.01 -20.98
N ALA A 233 -16.42 -18.46 -22.08
CA ALA A 233 -16.42 -19.16 -23.36
C ALA A 233 -17.79 -19.80 -23.64
N GLU A 234 -18.63 -19.06 -24.37
CA GLU A 234 -19.65 -19.50 -25.35
C GLU A 234 -20.92 -18.63 -25.30
N ALA A 235 -20.96 -17.56 -26.12
CA ALA A 235 -22.23 -17.04 -26.65
C ALA A 235 -22.00 -16.25 -27.95
N ARG A 236 -22.17 -16.99 -29.04
CA ARG A 236 -22.48 -16.65 -30.45
C ARG A 236 -22.81 -15.18 -30.80
N THR A 237 -22.15 -14.75 -31.88
CA THR A 237 -22.54 -13.77 -32.91
C THR A 237 -23.97 -13.25 -32.91
N SER A 238 -24.10 -11.92 -32.89
CA SER A 238 -25.10 -11.15 -33.65
C SER A 238 -24.46 -9.81 -34.00
N GLN A 239 -24.21 -9.58 -35.29
CA GLN A 239 -23.88 -8.25 -35.80
C GLN A 239 -25.14 -7.41 -35.74
N ASP A 240 -25.04 -6.18 -35.25
CA ASP A 240 -25.93 -5.10 -35.67
C ASP A 240 -25.10 -3.86 -36.02
N GLN A 241 -25.49 -3.28 -37.15
CA GLN A 241 -24.86 -2.18 -37.84
C GLN A 241 -25.35 -0.87 -37.23
N ASN A 242 -24.49 -0.15 -36.51
CA ASN A 242 -24.43 1.31 -36.55
C ASN A 242 -23.21 1.80 -35.77
N GLY A 243 -22.31 2.48 -36.48
CA GLY A 243 -21.13 3.10 -35.89
C GLY A 243 -21.51 4.25 -34.97
N ASN A 244 -21.22 4.10 -33.69
CA ASN A 244 -20.95 5.20 -32.77
C ASN A 244 -20.09 4.66 -31.61
N MET A 245 -18.78 4.94 -31.64
CA MET A 245 -17.84 4.54 -30.59
C MET A 245 -17.76 5.67 -29.57
N ALA A 246 -18.55 5.56 -28.51
CA ALA A 246 -18.49 6.44 -27.35
C ALA A 246 -18.15 5.59 -26.11
N SER A 247 -16.94 5.83 -25.58
CA SER A 247 -16.67 5.96 -24.15
C SER A 247 -17.21 4.88 -23.20
N ASP A 248 -16.60 3.69 -23.21
CA ASP A 248 -16.67 2.76 -22.06
C ASP A 248 -15.58 3.12 -21.04
N CYS A 249 -15.73 4.29 -20.43
CA CYS A 249 -15.30 4.45 -19.05
C CYS A 249 -16.19 3.53 -18.23
N ILE A 250 -15.61 2.75 -17.31
CA ILE A 250 -16.35 1.94 -16.35
C ILE A 250 -17.22 2.89 -15.50
N ASN A 251 -18.44 3.14 -15.99
CA ASN A 251 -19.56 3.53 -15.17
C ASN A 251 -19.92 2.27 -14.39
N ILE A 252 -19.32 2.08 -13.22
CA ILE A 252 -20.10 1.47 -12.15
C ILE A 252 -21.19 2.51 -11.91
N ALA A 253 -22.36 2.25 -12.47
CA ALA A 253 -23.56 2.95 -12.09
C ALA A 253 -23.76 2.65 -10.59
N GLU A 254 -23.23 3.53 -9.74
CA GLU A 254 -23.62 3.67 -8.34
C GLU A 254 -25.07 4.18 -8.34
N GLU A 255 -26.00 3.30 -8.74
CA GLU A 255 -27.43 3.51 -8.56
C GLU A 255 -27.73 3.43 -7.06
N ASP A 256 -28.10 4.58 -6.50
CA ASP A 256 -28.94 4.76 -5.30
C ASP A 256 -28.83 3.72 -4.17
N ILE A 257 -27.61 3.49 -3.66
CA ILE A 257 -27.42 2.75 -2.40
C ILE A 257 -27.58 3.73 -1.23
N ASP A 258 -28.54 3.43 -0.34
CA ASP A 258 -28.76 4.15 0.92
C ASP A 258 -27.44 4.19 1.74
N PRO A 259 -26.97 5.38 2.18
CA PRO A 259 -25.78 5.52 3.03
C PRO A 259 -25.78 4.59 4.26
N SER A 260 -26.96 4.20 4.75
CA SER A 260 -27.14 3.30 5.89
C SER A 260 -26.80 1.84 5.58
N GLU A 261 -26.95 1.39 4.33
CA GLU A 261 -26.61 0.00 3.93
C GLU A 261 -25.10 -0.20 3.70
N MET A 262 -24.37 0.86 3.36
CA MET A 262 -22.89 0.81 3.27
C MET A 262 -22.25 0.50 4.64
N MET A 263 -22.97 0.76 5.72
CA MET A 263 -22.49 0.69 7.10
C MET A 263 -22.29 -0.75 7.63
N HIS A 264 -22.83 -1.77 6.95
CA HIS A 264 -22.84 -3.16 7.42
C HIS A 264 -21.96 -4.14 6.63
N ARG A 265 -21.25 -3.71 5.59
CA ARG A 265 -20.44 -4.61 4.73
C ARG A 265 -18.94 -4.60 4.97
N TRP A 266 -18.40 -3.64 5.73
CA TRP A 266 -16.95 -3.52 5.88
C TRP A 266 -16.41 -4.39 7.03
N PRO A 267 -15.38 -5.23 6.79
CA PRO A 267 -14.73 -5.99 7.85
C PRO A 267 -14.08 -5.05 8.88
N PRO A 268 -13.97 -5.46 10.14
CA PRO A 268 -13.30 -4.65 11.16
C PRO A 268 -11.83 -4.41 10.79
N VAL A 269 -11.34 -3.20 11.07
CA VAL A 269 -9.92 -2.84 10.95
C VAL A 269 -9.13 -3.68 11.95
N LYS A 270 -8.17 -4.46 11.46
CA LYS A 270 -7.30 -5.31 12.28
C LYS A 270 -5.99 -4.57 12.54
N LEU A 271 -5.77 -4.13 13.77
CA LEU A 271 -4.52 -3.49 14.18
C LEU A 271 -3.56 -4.55 14.75
N ALA A 272 -2.39 -4.66 14.14
CA ALA A 272 -1.33 -5.59 14.55
C ALA A 272 -0.27 -4.89 15.41
N SER A 273 0.17 -3.70 15.01
CA SER A 273 1.26 -3.00 15.69
C SER A 273 0.92 -2.64 17.15
N ALA A 274 1.88 -2.79 18.05
CA ALA A 274 1.74 -2.41 19.46
C ALA A 274 1.40 -0.91 19.60
N LYS A 275 1.96 -0.06 18.73
CA LYS A 275 1.70 1.38 18.72
C LYS A 275 0.25 1.70 18.39
N MET A 276 -0.29 1.17 17.29
CA MET A 276 -1.66 1.47 16.90
C MET A 276 -2.68 0.81 17.81
N ARG A 277 -2.41 -0.39 18.35
CA ARG A 277 -3.25 -1.00 19.40
C ARG A 277 -3.35 -0.09 20.63
N GLY A 278 -2.24 0.47 21.10
CA GLY A 278 -2.24 1.43 22.21
C GLY A 278 -2.88 2.78 21.88
N LEU A 279 -2.99 3.14 20.60
CA LEU A 279 -3.66 4.35 20.13
C LEU A 279 -5.17 4.19 19.95
N ARG A 280 -5.70 2.96 19.89
CA ARG A 280 -7.12 2.66 19.57
C ARG A 280 -8.13 3.61 20.21
N ASP A 281 -8.13 3.67 21.54
CA ASP A 281 -9.13 4.47 22.26
C ASP A 281 -8.92 5.98 22.06
N LEU A 282 -7.66 6.42 21.89
CA LEU A 282 -7.32 7.81 21.60
C LEU A 282 -7.78 8.24 20.21
N LEU A 283 -7.72 7.35 19.22
CA LEU A 283 -8.12 7.63 17.83
C LEU A 283 -9.64 7.63 17.64
N LEU A 284 -10.39 6.95 18.51
CA LEU A 284 -11.86 6.91 18.50
C LEU A 284 -12.50 7.94 19.45
N ALA A 285 -11.73 8.54 20.36
CA ALA A 285 -12.25 9.53 21.32
C ALA A 285 -12.85 10.78 20.64
N ASP A 286 -13.90 11.35 21.23
CA ASP A 286 -14.53 12.57 20.73
C ASP A 286 -13.53 13.72 20.55
N LYS A 287 -12.64 13.89 21.53
CA LYS A 287 -11.56 14.88 21.49
C LYS A 287 -10.21 14.19 21.41
N LEU A 288 -9.50 14.44 20.32
CA LEU A 288 -8.15 13.91 20.10
C LEU A 288 -7.14 14.59 21.03
N ASN A 289 -6.28 13.79 21.66
CA ASN A 289 -5.18 14.28 22.47
C ASN A 289 -3.86 14.22 21.67
N SER A 290 -3.48 15.37 21.08
CA SER A 290 -2.27 15.48 20.25
C SER A 290 -0.99 15.04 20.98
N GLN A 291 -0.85 15.38 22.27
CA GLN A 291 0.33 15.02 23.05
C GLN A 291 0.41 13.51 23.30
N ALA A 292 -0.70 12.88 23.68
CA ALA A 292 -0.75 11.44 23.91
C ALA A 292 -0.51 10.64 22.61
N ILE A 293 -1.13 11.07 21.51
CA ILE A 293 -0.93 10.44 20.19
C ILE A 293 0.54 10.54 19.76
N SER A 294 1.13 11.73 19.90
CA SER A 294 2.53 11.95 19.53
C SER A 294 3.47 11.12 20.39
N LEU A 295 3.24 11.07 21.71
CA LEU A 295 4.06 10.30 22.63
C LEU A 295 4.03 8.80 22.33
N GLN A 296 2.83 8.26 22.09
CA GLN A 296 2.65 6.83 21.82
C GLN A 296 3.25 6.43 20.46
N LEU A 297 3.09 7.27 19.43
CA LEU A 297 3.61 6.97 18.09
C LEU A 297 5.15 7.08 18.02
N THR A 298 5.76 8.01 18.76
CA THR A 298 7.22 8.20 18.74
C THR A 298 7.95 7.45 19.85
N ALA A 299 7.23 6.80 20.78
CA ALA A 299 7.84 5.91 21.74
C ALA A 299 8.64 4.84 21.00
N GLN A 300 9.94 4.72 21.31
CA GLN A 300 10.71 3.57 20.83
C GLN A 300 10.14 2.32 21.50
N SER A 301 9.69 1.36 20.70
CA SER A 301 9.31 0.04 21.18
C SER A 301 10.55 -0.61 21.81
N GLN A 302 10.74 -0.46 23.11
CA GLN A 302 11.82 -1.13 23.85
C GLN A 302 11.49 -2.61 23.95
N VAL A 303 11.74 -3.37 22.89
CA VAL A 303 11.67 -4.83 22.93
C VAL A 303 13.05 -5.41 22.65
N THR A 304 14.02 -5.03 23.47
CA THR A 304 15.12 -5.96 23.76
C THR A 304 14.56 -6.99 24.72
N MET A 305 14.28 -8.19 24.21
CA MET A 305 14.01 -9.38 25.01
C MET A 305 15.18 -9.56 26.00
N THR A 306 15.01 -9.07 27.22
CA THR A 306 15.94 -9.35 28.31
C THR A 306 15.76 -10.81 28.67
N LYS A 307 16.59 -11.69 28.06
CA LYS A 307 16.76 -13.06 28.52
C LYS A 307 17.32 -12.99 29.94
N LYS A 308 16.42 -12.99 30.92
CA LYS A 308 16.72 -13.00 32.35
C LYS A 308 17.39 -14.34 32.66
N ARG A 309 18.72 -14.39 32.49
CA ARG A 309 19.57 -15.46 33.03
C ARG A 309 19.48 -15.36 34.55
N GLY A 310 18.91 -16.39 35.16
CA GLY A 310 18.90 -16.57 36.60
C GLY A 310 20.32 -16.60 37.16
N VAL A 311 20.49 -15.90 38.27
CA VAL A 311 21.69 -15.86 39.09
C VAL A 311 21.88 -17.21 39.79
N GLY A 312 23.12 -17.70 39.78
CA GLY A 312 23.55 -18.89 40.50
C GLY A 312 25.01 -19.19 40.17
N GLU A 313 25.93 -18.42 40.75
CA GLU A 313 27.37 -18.68 40.76
C GLU A 313 27.67 -20.01 41.47
N VAL A 314 28.45 -20.88 40.82
CA VAL A 314 29.48 -21.69 41.48
C VAL A 314 30.68 -21.76 40.53
N GLU A 315 31.82 -21.24 41.00
CA GLU A 315 33.12 -21.33 40.33
C GLU A 315 33.60 -22.79 40.21
N THR A 316 34.26 -23.13 39.11
CA THR A 316 35.60 -23.76 39.14
C THR A 316 36.23 -23.81 37.74
N PRO A 317 37.58 -23.83 37.65
CA PRO A 317 38.30 -23.49 36.43
C PRO A 317 38.80 -24.73 35.66
N HIS A 318 39.22 -24.48 34.42
CA HIS A 318 40.09 -25.28 33.52
C HIS A 318 39.49 -25.89 32.25
N ALA A 319 40.31 -25.69 31.20
CA ALA A 319 40.52 -26.50 30.02
C ALA A 319 39.67 -26.22 28.76
N GLY A 320 40.39 -25.95 27.66
CA GLY A 320 39.99 -26.47 26.35
C GLY A 320 39.78 -25.47 25.21
N ARG A 321 40.80 -24.69 24.86
CA ARG A 321 40.86 -23.99 23.55
C ARG A 321 40.98 -25.03 22.44
N SER A 322 39.91 -25.33 21.70
CA SER A 322 39.97 -26.18 20.51
C SER A 322 40.12 -25.34 19.23
N LYS A 323 41.30 -25.45 18.62
CA LYS A 323 41.63 -24.93 17.28
C LYS A 323 40.95 -25.81 16.23
N ARG A 324 40.24 -25.19 15.28
CA ARG A 324 39.80 -25.83 14.03
C ARG A 324 41.02 -26.33 13.25
N ALA A 325 41.05 -27.63 12.95
CA ALA A 325 41.97 -28.24 12.00
C ALA A 325 41.38 -28.19 10.59
N ARG A 326 42.24 -27.83 9.63
CA ARG A 326 42.01 -27.86 8.18
C ARG A 326 42.53 -29.21 7.63
N ARG A 327 41.79 -29.82 6.71
CA ARG A 327 42.26 -30.81 5.71
C ARG A 327 41.46 -30.52 4.44
N GLU A 328 42.13 -30.09 3.36
CA GLU A 328 42.64 -30.95 2.27
C GLU A 328 41.53 -31.74 1.60
#